data_AF-A0A1V1PRS1-F1
#
_entry.id   AF-A0A1V1PRS1-F1
#
_cell.length_a   1.000
_cell.length_b   1.000
_cell.length_c   1.000
_cell.angle_alpha   90.00
_cell.angle_beta   90.00
_cell.angle_gamma   90.00
#
_symmetry.space_group_name_H-M   'P 1'
#
loop_
_entity.id
_entity.type
_entity.pdbx_description
1 polymer ?
#
loop_
_entity_poly.entity_id
_entity_poly.type
_entity_poly.pdbx_seq_one_letter_code
_entity_poly.pdbx_strand_id
1 'polypeptide(L)'
;MAAGAKKSQTKKADPLLEAAVEYFSARSHDAWRKTLLRTNPEQKGQPRMRLRGGVMVDVNQPWATLHPKARADNMKAARDAYAAVRKFPNDREAASEEVHKSWIKRNAGDKSLAKELFKPYAKLSEVEKDKDRAHVDRMKAAIAAVRKQARPRKAKAAYKTVRVEAKHWARLEAAANKLTKLTGRPITPEALLAAGLDAILAVSGAVAAPKSKKA
;
A
#
# COMPACT_ATOMS: atom_id res chain seq x y z
N MET A 1 0.89 -18.62 -51.37
CA MET A 1 0.86 -17.32 -50.65
C MET A 1 1.04 -17.62 -49.17
N ALA A 2 2.21 -17.30 -48.60
CA ALA A 2 2.55 -17.67 -47.23
C ALA A 2 1.92 -16.69 -46.22
N ALA A 3 1.30 -17.27 -45.19
CA ALA A 3 0.66 -16.59 -44.08
C ALA A 3 1.67 -15.86 -43.18
N GLY A 4 1.53 -14.54 -43.05
CA GLY A 4 2.24 -13.74 -42.05
C GLY A 4 1.48 -13.75 -40.72
N ALA A 5 1.73 -14.75 -39.88
CA ALA A 5 1.21 -14.79 -38.52
C ALA A 5 1.84 -13.63 -37.70
N LYS A 6 1.04 -12.59 -37.42
CA LYS A 6 1.42 -11.53 -36.48
C LYS A 6 1.57 -12.13 -35.09
N LYS A 7 2.82 -12.23 -34.62
CA LYS A 7 3.16 -12.59 -33.25
C LYS A 7 2.42 -11.65 -32.30
N SER A 8 1.44 -12.19 -31.57
CA SER A 8 0.78 -11.53 -30.44
C SER A 8 1.84 -11.18 -29.41
N GLN A 9 2.21 -9.91 -29.34
CA GLN A 9 3.01 -9.39 -28.23
C GLN A 9 2.19 -9.59 -26.96
N THR A 10 2.59 -10.55 -26.14
CA THR A 10 2.08 -10.71 -24.78
C THR A 10 2.29 -9.39 -24.04
N LYS A 11 1.19 -8.63 -23.85
CA LYS A 11 1.19 -7.41 -23.03
C LYS A 11 1.76 -7.79 -21.67
N LYS A 12 2.93 -7.23 -21.31
CA LYS A 12 3.49 -7.35 -19.96
C LYS A 12 2.39 -7.01 -18.95
N ALA A 13 2.12 -7.91 -18.02
CA ALA A 13 1.15 -7.66 -16.95
C ALA A 13 1.56 -6.38 -16.20
N ASP A 14 0.61 -5.47 -16.03
CA ASP A 14 0.86 -4.21 -15.34
C ASP A 14 1.10 -4.49 -13.85
N PRO A 15 2.32 -4.27 -13.33
CA PRO A 15 2.68 -4.65 -11.97
C PRO A 15 1.91 -3.86 -10.90
N LEU A 16 1.29 -2.73 -11.27
CA LEU A 16 0.50 -1.91 -10.34
C LEU A 16 -0.98 -2.28 -10.35
N LEU A 17 -1.46 -3.01 -11.35
CA LEU A 17 -2.88 -3.25 -11.57
C LEU A 17 -3.54 -3.93 -10.36
N GLU A 18 -3.09 -5.13 -10.00
CA GLU A 18 -3.77 -5.92 -8.96
C GLU A 18 -3.69 -5.24 -7.59
N ALA A 19 -2.54 -4.62 -7.26
CA ALA A 19 -2.40 -3.87 -6.01
C ALA A 19 -3.30 -2.62 -5.96
N ALA A 20 -3.40 -1.86 -7.06
CA ALA A 20 -4.28 -0.69 -7.13
C ALA A 20 -5.75 -1.08 -7.10
N VAL A 21 -6.11 -2.17 -7.78
CA VAL A 21 -7.45 -2.77 -7.79
C VAL A 21 -7.86 -3.18 -6.38
N GLU A 22 -7.04 -3.95 -5.67
CA GLU A 22 -7.34 -4.40 -4.31
C GLU A 22 -7.46 -3.21 -3.35
N TYR A 23 -6.50 -2.28 -3.40
CA TYR A 23 -6.50 -1.08 -2.57
C TYR A 23 -7.78 -0.25 -2.76
N PHE A 24 -8.18 -0.05 -4.02
CA PHE A 24 -9.38 0.67 -4.36
C PHE A 24 -10.64 -0.05 -3.90
N SER A 25 -10.76 -1.35 -4.19
CA SER A 25 -11.96 -2.12 -3.89
C SER A 25 -12.23 -2.15 -2.39
N ALA A 26 -11.20 -2.40 -1.57
CA ALA A 26 -11.31 -2.40 -0.13
C ALA A 26 -11.83 -1.05 0.42
N ARG A 27 -11.19 0.04 0.00
CA ARG A 27 -11.55 1.38 0.50
C ARG A 27 -12.89 1.87 0.01
N SER A 28 -13.23 1.61 -1.25
CA SER A 28 -14.53 1.99 -1.81
C SER A 28 -15.66 1.22 -1.12
N HIS A 29 -15.48 -0.07 -0.86
CA HIS A 29 -16.46 -0.89 -0.12
C HIS A 29 -16.64 -0.40 1.32
N ASP A 30 -15.56 -0.20 2.07
CA ASP A 30 -15.65 0.25 3.46
C ASP A 30 -16.21 1.69 3.56
N ALA A 31 -15.92 2.56 2.60
CA ALA A 31 -16.51 3.91 2.53
C ALA A 31 -18.01 3.87 2.24
N TRP A 32 -18.45 2.99 1.32
CA TRP A 32 -19.87 2.74 1.09
C TRP A 32 -20.54 2.21 2.36
N ARG A 33 -19.94 1.21 3.02
CA ARG A 33 -20.48 0.63 4.26
C ARG A 33 -20.57 1.66 5.38
N LYS A 34 -19.54 2.49 5.57
CA LYS A 34 -19.57 3.59 6.54
C LYS A 34 -20.70 4.57 6.26
N THR A 35 -20.94 4.88 4.99
CA THR A 35 -22.04 5.77 4.58
C THR A 35 -23.39 5.12 4.83
N LEU A 36 -23.55 3.85 4.45
CA LEU A 36 -24.75 3.04 4.70
C LEU A 36 -25.13 3.07 6.17
N LEU A 37 -24.19 2.72 7.06
CA LEU A 37 -24.45 2.65 8.51
C LEU A 37 -24.67 4.02 9.16
N ARG A 38 -24.15 5.09 8.55
CA ARG A 38 -24.40 6.47 9.01
C ARG A 38 -25.80 6.93 8.62
N THR A 39 -26.26 6.62 7.41
CA THR A 39 -27.57 7.04 6.91
C THR A 39 -28.69 6.09 7.31
N ASN A 40 -28.36 4.85 7.67
CA ASN A 40 -29.28 3.77 8.04
C ASN A 40 -28.73 3.07 9.31
N PRO A 41 -28.76 3.73 10.47
CA PRO A 41 -28.18 3.20 11.71
C PRO A 41 -28.79 1.85 12.13
N GLU A 42 -30.06 1.61 11.80
CA GLU A 42 -30.78 0.35 12.05
C GLU A 42 -30.21 -0.85 11.28
N GLN A 43 -29.47 -0.62 10.19
CA GLN A 43 -28.78 -1.69 9.47
C GLN A 43 -27.47 -2.12 10.15
N LYS A 44 -27.09 -1.50 11.27
CA LYS A 44 -25.90 -1.91 12.02
C LYS A 44 -26.10 -3.29 12.63
N GLY A 45 -25.23 -4.23 12.26
CA GLY A 45 -25.31 -5.62 12.70
C GLY A 45 -26.34 -6.47 11.94
N GLN A 46 -27.09 -5.88 11.01
CA GLN A 46 -28.07 -6.60 10.20
C GLN A 46 -27.48 -7.02 8.85
N PRO A 47 -27.71 -8.26 8.39
CA PRO A 47 -27.24 -8.69 7.09
C PRO A 47 -27.98 -7.96 5.97
N ARG A 48 -27.26 -7.56 4.92
CA ARG A 48 -27.82 -7.00 3.69
C ARG A 48 -27.59 -7.99 2.57
N MET A 49 -28.54 -8.89 2.36
CA MET A 49 -28.43 -9.97 1.39
C MET A 49 -28.57 -9.46 -0.05
N ARG A 50 -27.61 -9.78 -0.91
CA ARG A 50 -27.62 -9.47 -2.34
C ARG A 50 -27.18 -10.67 -3.17
N LEU A 51 -27.84 -10.91 -4.30
CA LEU A 51 -27.44 -11.96 -5.24
C LEU A 51 -26.13 -11.59 -5.93
N ARG A 52 -25.12 -12.46 -5.85
CA ARG A 52 -23.79 -12.27 -6.43
C ARG A 52 -23.32 -13.58 -7.04
N GLY A 53 -23.27 -13.65 -8.37
CA GLY A 53 -22.87 -14.86 -9.09
C GLY A 53 -23.68 -16.11 -8.72
N GLY A 54 -25.01 -15.94 -8.57
CA GLY A 54 -25.94 -17.04 -8.26
C GLY A 54 -26.10 -17.35 -6.76
N VAL A 55 -25.35 -16.69 -5.87
CA VAL A 55 -25.42 -16.92 -4.42
C VAL A 55 -25.88 -15.66 -3.70
N MET A 56 -26.80 -15.79 -2.74
CA MET A 56 -27.17 -14.70 -1.85
C MET A 56 -26.06 -14.48 -0.82
N VAL A 57 -25.47 -13.29 -0.80
CA VAL A 57 -24.36 -12.95 0.10
C VAL A 57 -24.68 -11.72 0.92
N ASP A 58 -24.24 -11.70 2.17
CA ASP A 58 -24.29 -10.50 2.99
C ASP A 58 -23.23 -9.51 2.52
N VAL A 59 -23.67 -8.37 1.99
CA VAL A 59 -22.76 -7.30 1.56
C VAL A 59 -22.47 -6.28 2.65
N ASN A 60 -23.13 -6.35 3.81
CA ASN A 60 -22.90 -5.44 4.96
C ASN A 60 -21.76 -5.92 5.88
N GLN A 61 -20.77 -6.60 5.32
CA GLN A 61 -19.58 -7.06 6.04
C GLN A 61 -18.38 -6.14 5.75
N PRO A 62 -17.45 -5.95 6.69
CA PRO A 62 -16.14 -5.34 6.41
C PRO A 62 -15.41 -6.03 5.25
N TRP A 63 -14.56 -5.32 4.51
CA TRP A 63 -13.83 -5.91 3.37
C TRP A 63 -13.10 -7.23 3.71
N ALA A 64 -12.46 -7.28 4.88
CA ALA A 64 -11.68 -8.44 5.33
C ALA A 64 -12.51 -9.73 5.46
N THR A 65 -13.79 -9.61 5.81
CA THR A 65 -14.72 -10.74 5.97
C THR A 65 -15.76 -10.82 4.85
N LEU A 66 -15.66 -9.94 3.84
CA LEU A 66 -16.61 -9.90 2.73
C LEU A 66 -16.50 -11.15 1.86
N HIS A 67 -17.66 -11.70 1.51
CA HIS A 67 -17.75 -12.90 0.68
C HIS A 67 -16.95 -12.73 -0.64
N PRO A 68 -16.16 -13.72 -1.09
CA PRO A 68 -15.31 -13.61 -2.27
C PRO A 68 -16.03 -13.17 -3.55
N LYS A 69 -17.29 -13.60 -3.75
CA LYS A 69 -18.09 -13.17 -4.92
C LYS A 69 -18.44 -11.67 -4.87
N ALA A 70 -18.73 -11.12 -3.69
CA ALA A 70 -18.97 -9.69 -3.53
C ALA A 70 -17.66 -8.89 -3.68
N ARG A 71 -16.53 -9.43 -3.20
CA ARG A 71 -15.21 -8.84 -3.48
C ARG A 71 -14.91 -8.82 -4.98
N ALA A 72 -15.14 -9.92 -5.68
CA ALA A 72 -14.92 -10.03 -7.12
C ALA A 72 -15.71 -8.98 -7.92
N ASP A 73 -16.94 -8.68 -7.54
CA ASP A 73 -17.74 -7.62 -8.19
C ASP A 73 -17.16 -6.22 -7.94
N ASN A 74 -16.73 -5.93 -6.71
CA ASN A 74 -16.02 -4.68 -6.41
C ASN A 74 -14.67 -4.59 -7.14
N MET A 75 -13.98 -5.70 -7.35
CA MET A 75 -12.74 -5.75 -8.13
C MET A 75 -12.99 -5.55 -9.63
N LYS A 76 -14.12 -6.01 -10.17
CA LYS A 76 -14.53 -5.67 -11.55
C LYS A 76 -14.73 -4.16 -11.69
N ALA A 77 -15.37 -3.51 -10.70
CA ALA A 77 -15.53 -2.04 -10.65
C ALA A 77 -14.18 -1.31 -10.66
N ALA A 78 -13.26 -1.78 -9.82
CA ALA A 78 -11.91 -1.24 -9.77
C ALA A 78 -11.15 -1.43 -11.09
N ARG A 79 -11.24 -2.61 -11.74
CA ARG A 79 -10.54 -2.84 -13.02
C ARG A 79 -11.03 -1.91 -14.12
N ASP A 80 -12.32 -1.63 -14.19
CA ASP A 80 -12.87 -0.68 -15.16
C ASP A 80 -12.40 0.75 -14.87
N ALA A 81 -12.39 1.17 -13.60
CA ALA A 81 -11.85 2.47 -13.21
C ALA A 81 -10.35 2.59 -13.53
N TYR A 82 -9.59 1.52 -13.31
CA TYR A 82 -8.16 1.49 -13.66
C TYR A 82 -7.96 1.63 -15.17
N ALA A 83 -8.72 0.88 -15.97
CA ALA A 83 -8.68 0.97 -17.43
C ALA A 83 -9.03 2.38 -17.93
N ALA A 84 -10.07 3.00 -17.35
CA ALA A 84 -10.47 4.38 -17.67
C ALA A 84 -9.37 5.39 -17.35
N VAL A 85 -8.80 5.35 -16.14
CA VAL A 85 -7.69 6.22 -15.73
C VAL A 85 -6.46 6.02 -16.61
N ARG A 86 -6.18 4.79 -17.04
CA ARG A 86 -5.08 4.51 -17.97
C ARG A 86 -5.32 5.06 -19.37
N LYS A 87 -6.56 5.01 -19.85
CA LYS A 87 -6.97 5.53 -21.17
C LYS A 87 -6.97 7.06 -21.19
N PHE A 88 -7.39 7.68 -20.08
CA PHE A 88 -7.54 9.13 -19.93
C PHE A 88 -6.79 9.64 -18.69
N PRO A 89 -5.44 9.63 -18.70
CA PRO A 89 -4.66 9.96 -17.51
C PRO A 89 -4.87 11.41 -17.02
N ASN A 90 -5.04 12.34 -17.97
CA ASN A 90 -5.12 13.78 -17.71
C ASN A 90 -6.52 14.36 -17.91
N ASP A 91 -7.50 13.56 -18.34
CA ASP A 91 -8.88 13.98 -18.58
C ASP A 91 -9.81 13.25 -17.62
N ARG A 92 -10.25 13.96 -16.57
CA ARG A 92 -11.12 13.41 -15.54
C ARG A 92 -12.52 13.12 -16.07
N GLU A 93 -13.07 13.96 -16.94
CA GLU A 93 -14.43 13.79 -17.45
C GLU A 93 -14.50 12.63 -18.44
N ALA A 94 -13.54 12.51 -19.35
CA ALA A 94 -13.47 11.37 -20.27
C ALA A 94 -13.25 10.04 -19.53
N ALA A 95 -12.42 10.04 -18.46
CA ALA A 95 -12.30 8.88 -17.59
C ALA A 95 -13.61 8.52 -16.89
N SER A 96 -14.36 9.52 -16.41
CA SER A 96 -15.63 9.32 -15.71
C SER A 96 -16.71 8.77 -16.64
N GLU A 97 -16.78 9.29 -17.87
CA GLU A 97 -17.67 8.75 -18.90
C GLU A 97 -17.35 7.28 -19.24
N GLU A 98 -16.07 6.90 -19.32
CA GLU A 98 -15.67 5.52 -19.58
C GLU A 98 -16.05 4.58 -18.40
N VAL A 99 -15.92 5.06 -17.16
CA VAL A 99 -16.39 4.36 -15.97
C VAL A 99 -17.90 4.15 -16.05
N HIS A 100 -18.66 5.18 -16.42
CA HIS A 100 -20.12 5.09 -16.56
C HIS A 100 -20.54 4.09 -17.64
N LYS A 101 -19.92 4.14 -18.82
CA LYS A 101 -20.16 3.16 -19.90
C LYS A 101 -19.91 1.73 -19.43
N SER A 102 -18.84 1.52 -18.69
CA SER A 102 -18.50 0.21 -18.13
C SER A 102 -19.49 -0.22 -17.05
N TRP A 103 -19.95 0.71 -16.21
CA TRP A 103 -21.01 0.45 -15.24
C TRP A 103 -22.32 0.05 -15.91
N ILE A 104 -22.78 0.78 -16.93
CA ILE A 104 -23.98 0.43 -17.71
C ILE A 104 -23.84 -0.99 -18.26
N LYS A 105 -22.72 -1.32 -18.91
CA LYS A 105 -22.50 -2.63 -19.53
C LYS A 105 -22.66 -3.78 -18.54
N ARG A 106 -22.24 -3.60 -17.28
CA ARG A 106 -22.36 -4.63 -16.25
C ARG A 106 -23.74 -4.73 -15.63
N ASN A 107 -24.46 -3.61 -15.59
CA ASN A 107 -25.69 -3.48 -14.82
C ASN A 107 -26.95 -3.41 -15.71
N ALA A 108 -26.82 -3.45 -17.04
CA ALA A 108 -27.94 -3.32 -17.98
C ALA A 108 -29.09 -4.32 -17.76
N GLY A 109 -28.79 -5.50 -17.19
CA GLY A 109 -29.78 -6.51 -16.86
C GLY A 109 -30.42 -6.39 -15.47
N ASP A 110 -29.94 -5.48 -14.61
CA ASP A 110 -30.43 -5.34 -13.24
C ASP A 110 -31.69 -4.46 -13.20
N LYS A 111 -32.85 -5.13 -13.07
CA LYS A 111 -34.18 -4.49 -13.01
C LYS A 111 -34.42 -3.69 -11.72
N SER A 112 -33.57 -3.83 -10.70
CA SER A 112 -33.71 -3.09 -9.43
C SER A 112 -33.15 -1.67 -9.49
N LEU A 113 -32.43 -1.34 -10.56
CA LEU A 113 -31.81 -0.03 -10.76
C LEU A 113 -32.75 0.92 -11.51
N ALA A 114 -32.69 2.20 -11.17
CA ALA A 114 -33.47 3.23 -11.85
C ALA A 114 -33.04 3.39 -13.31
N LYS A 115 -34.01 3.38 -14.24
CA LYS A 115 -33.77 3.53 -15.70
C LYS A 115 -33.01 4.82 -16.05
N GLU A 116 -33.19 5.86 -15.25
CA GLU A 116 -32.52 7.16 -15.37
C GLU A 116 -30.98 7.07 -15.30
N LEU A 117 -30.44 6.08 -14.57
CA LEU A 117 -29.00 5.86 -14.45
C LEU A 117 -28.38 5.26 -15.73
N PHE A 118 -29.19 4.69 -16.63
CA PHE A 118 -28.71 4.11 -17.88
C PHE A 118 -28.62 5.13 -19.03
N LYS A 119 -28.87 6.41 -18.75
CA LYS A 119 -28.69 7.49 -19.72
C LYS A 119 -27.19 7.70 -20.02
N PRO A 120 -26.84 8.22 -21.21
CA PRO A 120 -25.49 8.66 -21.51
C PRO A 120 -24.95 9.64 -20.44
N TYR A 121 -23.66 9.56 -20.13
CA TYR A 121 -23.03 10.36 -19.07
C TYR A 121 -23.35 11.86 -19.16
N ALA A 122 -23.31 12.44 -20.36
CA ALA A 122 -23.63 13.85 -20.59
C ALA A 122 -25.06 14.25 -20.16
N LYS A 123 -26.00 13.29 -20.10
CA LYS A 123 -27.40 13.50 -19.73
C LYS A 123 -27.70 13.18 -18.26
N LEU A 124 -26.70 12.77 -17.49
CA LEU A 124 -26.83 12.58 -16.05
C LEU A 124 -26.89 13.93 -15.33
N SER A 125 -27.52 13.94 -14.15
CA SER A 125 -27.38 15.07 -13.23
C SER A 125 -25.94 15.17 -12.72
N GLU A 126 -25.53 16.36 -12.30
CA GLU A 126 -24.18 16.55 -11.75
C GLU A 126 -23.91 15.67 -10.52
N VAL A 127 -24.93 15.42 -9.70
CA VAL A 127 -24.84 14.52 -8.53
C VAL A 127 -24.51 13.07 -8.95
N GLU A 128 -25.07 12.59 -10.05
CA GLU A 128 -24.75 11.25 -10.55
C GLU A 128 -23.37 11.20 -11.21
N LYS A 129 -23.01 12.24 -11.98
CA LYS A 129 -21.64 12.37 -12.54
C LYS A 129 -20.57 12.41 -11.45
N ASP A 130 -20.85 13.08 -10.34
CA ASP A 130 -19.93 13.16 -9.19
C ASP A 130 -19.58 11.79 -8.60
N LYS A 131 -20.44 10.78 -8.77
CA LYS A 131 -20.13 9.40 -8.35
C LYS A 131 -19.07 8.77 -9.25
N ASP A 132 -19.18 8.93 -10.57
CA ASP A 132 -18.18 8.43 -11.53
C ASP A 132 -16.85 9.16 -11.40
N ARG A 133 -16.91 10.49 -11.24
CA ARG A 133 -15.76 11.35 -10.94
C ARG A 133 -15.05 10.92 -9.67
N ALA A 134 -15.78 10.67 -8.59
CA ALA A 134 -15.22 10.17 -7.34
C ALA A 134 -14.57 8.78 -7.53
N HIS A 135 -15.11 7.94 -8.42
CA HIS A 135 -14.50 6.66 -8.80
C HIS A 135 -13.14 6.86 -9.48
N VAL A 136 -13.05 7.79 -10.43
CA VAL A 136 -11.79 8.16 -11.09
C VAL A 136 -10.77 8.70 -10.09
N ASP A 137 -11.17 9.64 -9.24
CA ASP A 137 -10.28 10.29 -8.27
C ASP A 137 -9.73 9.29 -7.24
N ARG A 138 -10.58 8.39 -6.74
CA ARG A 138 -10.17 7.31 -5.83
C ARG A 138 -9.20 6.34 -6.49
N MET A 139 -9.38 6.03 -7.77
CA MET A 139 -8.47 5.15 -8.50
C MET A 139 -7.10 5.82 -8.73
N LYS A 140 -7.09 7.10 -9.12
CA LYS A 140 -5.85 7.88 -9.20
C LYS A 140 -5.11 7.89 -7.85
N ALA A 141 -5.84 8.07 -6.75
CA ALA A 141 -5.27 8.00 -5.41
C ALA A 141 -4.73 6.61 -5.05
N ALA A 142 -5.43 5.53 -5.44
CA ALA A 142 -4.98 4.15 -5.24
C ALA A 142 -3.67 3.87 -5.98
N ILE A 143 -3.58 4.25 -7.26
CA ILE A 143 -2.36 4.12 -8.07
C ILE A 143 -1.20 4.88 -7.42
N ALA A 144 -1.43 6.11 -6.97
CA ALA A 144 -0.41 6.91 -6.31
C ALA A 144 0.06 6.27 -4.98
N ALA A 145 -0.87 5.74 -4.18
CA ALA A 145 -0.57 5.08 -2.91
C ALA A 145 0.28 3.82 -3.12
N VAL A 146 -0.10 2.97 -4.06
CA VAL A 146 0.65 1.75 -4.40
C VAL A 146 2.04 2.10 -4.93
N ARG A 147 2.16 3.11 -5.81
CA ARG A 147 3.48 3.60 -6.27
C ARG A 147 4.35 4.09 -5.12
N LYS A 148 3.76 4.80 -4.14
CA LYS A 148 4.48 5.27 -2.96
C LYS A 148 4.97 4.12 -2.08
N GLN A 149 4.19 3.05 -1.96
CA GLN A 149 4.57 1.84 -1.20
C GLN A 149 5.63 1.01 -1.93
N ALA A 150 5.56 0.93 -3.27
CA ALA A 150 6.53 0.22 -4.09
C ALA A 150 7.88 0.94 -4.21
N ARG A 151 7.93 2.25 -3.95
CA ARG A 151 9.20 2.98 -3.88
C ARG A 151 10.00 2.46 -2.68
N PRO A 152 11.26 2.01 -2.87
CA PRO A 152 12.11 1.67 -1.75
C PRO A 152 12.19 2.90 -0.86
N ARG A 153 11.67 2.77 0.38
CA ARG A 153 11.97 3.74 1.41
C ARG A 153 13.49 3.74 1.49
N LYS A 154 14.15 4.83 1.07
CA LYS A 154 15.56 5.04 1.42
C LYS A 154 15.61 4.82 2.92
N ALA A 155 16.19 3.71 3.36
CA ALA A 155 16.42 3.47 4.76
C ALA A 155 17.18 4.70 5.21
N LYS A 156 16.59 5.51 6.08
CA LYS A 156 17.42 6.42 6.88
C LYS A 156 18.31 5.44 7.62
N ALA A 157 19.55 5.30 7.18
CA ALA A 157 20.51 4.49 7.86
C ALA A 157 20.53 5.02 9.28
N ALA A 158 19.94 4.25 10.21
CA ALA A 158 20.04 4.54 11.62
C ALA A 158 21.44 4.12 12.06
N TYR A 159 22.46 4.78 11.52
CA TYR A 159 23.70 4.89 12.25
C TYR A 159 23.32 5.73 13.48
N LYS A 160 23.20 5.07 14.63
CA LYS A 160 23.29 5.77 15.91
C LYS A 160 24.68 6.39 15.90
N THR A 161 24.79 7.63 15.44
CA THR A 161 26.03 8.40 15.58
C THR A 161 26.24 8.56 17.08
N VAL A 162 27.19 7.80 17.62
CA VAL A 162 27.67 8.02 18.98
C VAL A 162 28.41 9.36 18.93
N ARG A 163 27.78 10.41 19.44
CA ARG A 163 28.45 11.70 19.63
C ARG A 163 29.35 11.57 20.84
N VAL A 164 30.66 11.56 20.60
CA VAL A 164 31.66 11.73 21.66
C VAL A 164 31.85 13.23 21.83
N GLU A 165 31.66 13.76 23.04
CA GLU A 165 31.91 15.18 23.28
C GLU A 165 33.39 15.52 23.06
N ALA A 166 33.67 16.75 22.61
CA ALA A 166 35.03 17.19 22.27
C ALA A 166 36.03 16.97 23.42
N LYS A 167 35.61 17.18 24.68
CA LYS A 167 36.44 16.94 25.86
C LYS A 167 36.85 15.47 26.02
N HIS A 168 35.96 14.54 25.70
CA HIS A 168 36.24 13.10 25.75
C HIS A 168 37.10 12.65 24.58
N TRP A 169 36.91 13.25 23.41
CA TRP A 169 37.75 13.01 22.24
C TRP A 169 39.20 13.48 22.46
N ALA A 170 39.40 14.67 23.00
CA ALA A 170 40.74 15.19 23.32
C ALA A 170 41.51 14.30 24.31
N ARG A 171 40.80 13.69 25.28
CA ARG A 171 41.39 12.72 26.21
C ARG A 171 41.82 11.43 25.51
N LEU A 172 41.02 10.96 24.56
CA LEU A 172 41.31 9.78 23.75
C LEU A 172 42.52 10.03 22.83
N GLU A 173 42.62 11.20 22.22
CA GLU A 173 43.81 11.64 21.45
C GLU A 173 45.08 11.67 22.31
N ALA A 174 45.00 12.25 23.51
CA ALA A 174 46.13 12.26 24.42
C ALA A 174 46.58 10.85 24.82
N ALA A 175 45.63 9.94 25.06
CA ALA A 175 45.91 8.53 25.39
C ALA A 175 46.54 7.78 24.19
N ALA A 176 46.00 7.96 22.98
CA ALA A 176 46.51 7.36 21.76
C ALA A 176 47.94 7.83 21.45
N ASN A 177 48.23 9.13 21.64
CA ASN A 177 49.57 9.69 21.49
C ASN A 177 50.55 9.13 22.52
N LYS A 178 50.12 8.96 23.78
CA LYS A 178 50.94 8.35 24.83
C LYS A 178 51.28 6.89 24.50
N LEU A 179 50.28 6.11 24.08
CA LEU A 179 50.45 4.72 23.67
C LEU A 179 51.36 4.59 22.44
N THR A 180 51.23 5.50 21.47
CA THR A 180 52.11 5.56 20.29
C THR A 180 53.58 5.73 20.70
N LYS A 181 53.87 6.65 21.63
CA LYS A 181 55.22 6.86 22.16
C LYS A 181 55.79 5.64 22.89
N LEU A 182 54.95 4.93 23.65
CA LEU A 182 55.37 3.76 24.43
C LEU A 182 55.59 2.51 23.56
N THR A 183 54.78 2.34 22.52
CA THR A 183 54.81 1.14 21.67
C THR A 183 55.67 1.30 20.41
N GLY A 184 56.07 2.54 20.08
CA GLY A 184 56.75 2.87 18.83
C GLY A 184 55.86 2.65 17.58
N ARG A 185 54.56 2.43 17.75
CA ARG A 185 53.60 2.17 16.66
C ARG A 185 52.51 3.23 16.65
N PRO A 186 52.11 3.75 15.48
CA PRO A 186 51.03 4.73 15.40
C PRO A 186 49.71 4.09 15.83
N ILE A 187 49.09 4.67 16.87
CA ILE A 187 47.77 4.28 17.36
C ILE A 187 46.84 5.48 17.21
N THR A 188 45.73 5.30 16.50
CA THR A 188 44.72 6.34 16.34
C THR A 188 43.71 6.32 17.50
N PRO A 189 43.05 7.46 17.79
CA PRO A 189 41.98 7.53 18.79
C PRO A 189 40.86 6.52 18.51
N GLU A 190 40.47 6.34 17.24
CA GLU A 190 39.43 5.39 16.82
C GLU A 190 39.82 3.94 17.12
N ALA A 191 41.05 3.55 16.81
CA ALA A 191 41.56 2.21 17.08
C ALA A 191 41.61 1.93 18.59
N LEU A 192 41.99 2.94 19.37
CA LEU A 192 42.01 2.86 20.83
C LEU A 192 40.60 2.71 21.41
N LEU A 193 39.62 3.47 20.90
CA LEU A 193 38.23 3.37 21.32
C LEU A 193 37.62 2.00 20.99
N ALA A 194 37.85 1.49 19.77
CA ALA A 194 37.37 0.18 19.35
C ALA A 194 37.94 -0.94 20.24
N ALA A 195 39.27 -0.97 20.43
CA ALA A 195 39.91 -1.96 21.29
C ALA A 195 39.44 -1.85 22.76
N GLY A 196 39.20 -0.64 23.25
CA GLY A 196 38.65 -0.41 24.59
C GLY A 196 37.23 -0.97 24.75
N LEU A 197 36.37 -0.80 23.75
CA LEU A 197 35.02 -1.38 23.75
C LEU A 197 35.05 -2.91 23.70
N ASP A 198 35.91 -3.48 22.86
CA ASP A 198 36.09 -4.94 22.78
C ASP A 198 36.59 -5.50 24.12
N ALA A 199 37.53 -4.81 24.78
CA ALA A 199 38.00 -5.19 26.11
C ALA A 199 36.88 -5.12 27.17
N ILE A 200 36.07 -4.06 27.16
CA ILE A 200 34.91 -3.93 28.07
C ILE A 200 33.92 -5.07 27.83
N LEU A 201 33.60 -5.40 26.59
CA LEU A 201 32.69 -6.48 26.24
C LEU A 201 33.24 -7.85 26.65
N ALA A 202 34.53 -8.10 26.41
CA ALA A 202 35.19 -9.34 26.81
C ALA A 202 35.17 -9.55 28.33
N VAL A 203 35.40 -8.48 29.12
CA VAL A 203 35.34 -8.56 30.58
C VAL A 203 33.90 -8.66 31.08
N SER A 204 32.95 -7.96 30.45
CA SER A 204 31.53 -8.02 30.85
C SER A 204 30.92 -9.41 30.64
N GLY A 205 31.33 -10.13 29.59
CA GLY A 205 30.97 -11.53 29.38
C GLY A 205 31.60 -12.51 30.39
N ALA A 206 32.73 -12.15 30.99
CA ALA A 206 33.43 -12.98 31.98
C ALA A 206 32.85 -12.83 33.41
N VAL A 207 32.18 -11.72 33.73
CA VAL A 207 31.60 -11.47 35.07
C VAL A 207 30.20 -12.09 35.24
N ALA A 208 29.53 -12.49 34.16
CA ALA A 208 28.16 -13.01 34.17
C ALA A 208 28.05 -14.55 34.29
N ALA A 209 28.97 -15.22 35.01
CA ALA A 209 28.88 -16.67 35.22
C ALA A 209 29.17 -17.12 36.67
N PRO A 210 28.15 -17.32 37.52
CA PRO A 210 28.20 -18.35 38.53
C PRO A 210 27.80 -19.69 37.89
N LYS A 211 28.73 -20.64 37.92
CA LYS A 211 28.50 -22.05 37.61
C LYS A 211 27.44 -22.62 38.55
N SER A 212 26.25 -22.96 38.05
CA SER A 212 25.47 -24.04 38.67
C SER A 212 26.03 -25.37 38.16
N LYS A 213 26.96 -25.94 38.93
CA LYS A 213 27.24 -27.38 38.90
C LYS A 213 26.87 -27.95 40.26
N LYS A 214 26.17 -29.09 40.21
CA LYS A 214 25.80 -30.06 41.26
C LYS A 214 24.28 -30.08 41.47
N ALA A 215 23.62 -31.21 41.56
CA ALA A 215 23.96 -32.62 41.36
C ALA A 215 22.63 -33.35 41.19
#